data_AF-A0ABC8EK14-F1
#
_entry.id   AF-A0ABC8EK14-F1
#
_cell.length_a   1.000
_cell.length_b   1.000
_cell.length_c   1.000
_cell.angle_alpha   90.00
_cell.angle_beta   90.00
_cell.angle_gamma   90.00
#
_symmetry.space_group_name_H-M   'P 1'
#
loop_
_entity.id
_entity.type
_entity.pdbx_description
1 polymer ?
#
loop_
_entity_poly.entity_id
_entity_poly.type
_entity_poly.pdbx_seq_one_letter_code
_entity_poly.pdbx_strand_id
1 'polypeptide(L)'
;MKYPKVIFIIFFIFSFSVSPCYSEQVTITPQNSDLLVRFLLDIHDESSDKDYLSTLREWSSLLEKYNAKQKLTKNEMKVYLFMVHIAYQRALSHSIEKISKEIVRKFEAQPGLFLSEMKVSPFLLESACNGLKGHFLTFGEDIDRTSFITKHEPIFIRELGPDLGNRCVSIINGNL
;
A
#
# COMPACT_ATOMS: atom_id res chain seq x y z
N MET A 1 -26.61 -8.71 34.33
CA MET A 1 -25.88 -10.00 34.23
C MET A 1 -26.01 -10.57 32.82
N LYS A 2 -24.89 -10.60 32.08
CA LYS A 2 -24.40 -11.65 31.15
C LYS A 2 -23.44 -11.00 30.13
N TYR A 3 -22.24 -11.58 30.07
CA TYR A 3 -20.99 -11.10 29.46
C TYR A 3 -20.91 -11.38 27.93
N PRO A 4 -19.86 -10.87 27.23
CA PRO A 4 -19.89 -10.43 25.85
C PRO A 4 -19.48 -11.51 24.84
N LYS A 5 -19.90 -11.32 23.59
CA LYS A 5 -19.37 -11.90 22.36
C LYS A 5 -19.51 -10.74 21.37
N VAL A 6 -18.46 -10.04 20.95
CA VAL A 6 -17.57 -10.45 19.86
C VAL A 6 -16.21 -9.75 20.06
N ILE A 7 -15.27 -10.44 20.73
CA ILE A 7 -13.83 -10.18 20.63
C ILE A 7 -13.26 -11.50 20.11
N PHE A 8 -13.33 -11.73 18.80
CA PHE A 8 -12.84 -12.98 18.21
C PHE A 8 -12.31 -12.81 16.78
N ILE A 9 -11.83 -11.62 16.40
CA ILE A 9 -11.05 -11.45 15.15
C ILE A 9 -9.93 -10.41 15.35
N ILE A 10 -9.20 -10.49 16.47
CA ILE A 10 -7.95 -9.72 16.65
C ILE A 10 -6.80 -10.60 17.17
N PHE A 11 -7.05 -11.89 17.47
CA PHE A 11 -6.05 -12.76 18.11
C PHE A 11 -5.38 -13.82 17.22
N PHE A 12 -5.60 -13.81 15.90
CA PHE A 12 -5.00 -14.82 15.02
C PHE A 12 -3.70 -14.41 14.32
N ILE A 13 -3.11 -13.25 14.62
CA ILE A 13 -1.89 -12.79 13.93
C ILE A 13 -0.65 -12.67 14.86
N PHE A 14 -0.78 -12.73 16.18
CA PHE A 14 0.38 -12.58 17.07
C PHE A 14 0.44 -13.59 18.21
N SER A 15 1.20 -14.67 17.98
CA SER A 15 2.27 -15.19 18.87
C SER A 15 2.25 -16.72 19.07
N PHE A 16 3.45 -17.30 18.92
CA PHE A 16 3.93 -18.64 19.25
C PHE A 16 3.71 -19.78 18.24
N SER A 17 4.74 -20.08 17.44
CA SER A 17 5.74 -21.11 17.78
C SER A 17 6.86 -21.18 16.73
N VAL A 18 8.05 -21.51 17.22
CA VAL A 18 9.31 -21.60 16.47
C VAL A 18 9.42 -23.02 15.90
N SER A 19 9.30 -23.19 14.58
CA SER A 19 9.79 -24.32 13.74
C SER A 19 9.26 -24.17 12.29
N PRO A 20 9.90 -24.80 11.30
CA PRO A 20 10.46 -24.09 10.15
C PRO A 20 9.51 -23.99 8.95
N CYS A 21 9.76 -22.97 8.13
CA CYS A 21 9.47 -22.93 6.69
C CYS A 21 8.06 -23.38 6.29
N TYR A 22 7.08 -22.48 6.37
CA TYR A 22 6.18 -22.21 5.25
C TYR A 22 5.62 -20.82 5.49
N SER A 23 6.17 -19.83 4.78
CA SER A 23 5.47 -18.57 4.57
C SER A 23 4.20 -18.94 3.80
N GLU A 24 3.09 -19.16 4.49
CA GLU A 24 1.78 -19.03 3.86
C GLU A 24 1.70 -17.60 3.35
N GLN A 25 2.05 -17.42 2.08
CA GLN A 25 1.68 -16.24 1.34
C GLN A 25 0.16 -16.18 1.41
N VAL A 26 -0.36 -15.29 2.25
CA VAL A 26 -1.78 -14.96 2.28
C VAL A 26 -2.14 -14.55 0.87
N THR A 27 -2.71 -15.49 0.13
CA THR A 27 -3.11 -15.27 -1.25
C THR A 27 -4.39 -14.47 -1.17
N ILE A 28 -4.29 -13.16 -1.36
CA ILE A 28 -5.46 -12.29 -1.33
C ILE A 28 -6.28 -12.60 -2.58
N THR A 29 -7.33 -13.40 -2.41
CA THR A 29 -8.31 -13.67 -3.48
C THR A 29 -9.07 -12.38 -3.83
N PRO A 30 -9.74 -12.32 -5.01
CA PRO A 30 -10.60 -11.18 -5.35
C PRO A 30 -11.66 -10.85 -4.27
N GLN A 31 -12.14 -11.87 -3.55
CA GLN A 31 -13.08 -11.73 -2.44
C GLN A 31 -12.43 -11.11 -1.19
N ASN A 32 -11.20 -11.52 -0.85
CA ASN A 32 -10.45 -10.92 0.27
C ASN A 32 -10.05 -9.47 -0.03
N SER A 33 -9.83 -9.14 -1.30
CA SER A 33 -9.57 -7.77 -1.76
C SER A 33 -10.80 -6.88 -1.64
N ASP A 34 -11.99 -7.38 -1.97
CA ASP A 34 -13.25 -6.65 -1.81
C ASP A 34 -13.57 -6.41 -0.33
N LEU A 35 -13.34 -7.40 0.53
CA LEU A 35 -13.40 -7.26 1.99
C LEU A 35 -12.41 -6.21 2.52
N LEU A 36 -11.18 -6.18 2.00
CA LEU A 36 -10.17 -5.17 2.35
C LEU A 36 -10.57 -3.77 1.88
N VAL A 37 -11.12 -3.63 0.67
CA VAL A 37 -11.67 -2.36 0.18
C VAL A 37 -12.83 -1.91 1.06
N ARG A 38 -13.80 -2.78 1.33
CA ARG A 38 -14.94 -2.48 2.22
C ARG A 38 -14.48 -2.11 3.63
N PHE A 39 -13.49 -2.81 4.17
CA PHE A 39 -12.89 -2.54 5.47
C PHE A 39 -12.17 -1.18 5.49
N LEU A 40 -11.40 -0.84 4.45
CA LEU A 40 -10.72 0.45 4.33
C LEU A 40 -11.70 1.62 4.16
N LEU A 41 -12.87 1.34 3.57
CA LEU A 41 -13.95 2.31 3.38
C LEU A 41 -14.93 2.37 4.57
N ASP A 42 -14.66 1.64 5.67
CA ASP A 42 -15.55 1.54 6.85
C ASP A 42 -16.99 1.11 6.50
N ILE A 43 -17.11 0.27 5.46
CA ILE A 43 -18.39 -0.26 5.00
C ILE A 43 -18.71 -1.50 5.84
N HIS A 44 -19.39 -1.26 6.97
CA HIS A 44 -19.96 -2.29 7.83
C HIS A 44 -21.45 -2.43 7.55
N ASP A 45 -21.83 -3.16 6.49
CA ASP A 45 -23.24 -3.44 6.23
C ASP A 45 -23.45 -4.93 5.97
N GLU A 46 -24.32 -5.56 6.78
CA GLU A 46 -24.74 -6.96 6.71
C GLU A 46 -25.72 -7.22 5.55
N SER A 47 -26.12 -6.20 4.81
CA SER A 47 -26.97 -6.35 3.63
C SER A 47 -26.13 -6.58 2.36
N SER A 48 -26.21 -7.79 1.83
CA SER A 48 -25.70 -8.14 0.50
C SER A 48 -26.48 -7.36 -0.57
N ASP A 49 -25.99 -6.19 -0.96
CA ASP A 49 -26.15 -5.55 -2.28
C ASP A 49 -25.82 -4.05 -2.21
N LYS A 50 -24.68 -3.67 -1.63
CA LYS A 50 -24.07 -2.40 -2.05
C LYS A 50 -23.67 -2.57 -3.52
N ASP A 51 -24.39 -1.87 -4.39
CA ASP A 51 -24.13 -1.79 -5.82
C ASP A 51 -22.62 -1.57 -6.05
N TYR A 52 -22.00 -2.48 -6.78
CA TYR A 52 -20.56 -2.47 -7.08
C TYR A 52 -20.09 -1.09 -7.59
N LEU A 53 -20.97 -0.37 -8.30
CA LEU A 53 -20.73 0.99 -8.77
C LEU A 53 -20.58 2.03 -7.63
N SER A 54 -21.28 1.87 -6.51
CA SER A 54 -21.12 2.71 -5.31
C SER A 54 -19.74 2.53 -4.71
N THR A 55 -19.29 1.29 -4.54
CA THR A 55 -17.96 0.99 -3.96
C THR A 55 -16.84 1.52 -4.85
N LEU A 56 -16.96 1.37 -6.18
CA LEU A 56 -16.00 1.95 -7.12
C LEU A 56 -15.98 3.48 -7.08
N ARG A 57 -17.14 4.13 -6.92
CA ARG A 57 -17.23 5.58 -6.81
C ARG A 57 -16.57 6.08 -5.52
N GLU A 58 -16.84 5.42 -4.41
CA GLU A 58 -16.23 5.74 -3.11
C GLU A 58 -14.70 5.55 -3.16
N TRP A 59 -14.23 4.43 -3.72
CA TRP A 59 -12.81 4.20 -3.98
C TRP A 59 -12.18 5.34 -4.79
N SER A 60 -12.78 5.68 -5.94
CA SER A 60 -12.23 6.73 -6.80
C SER A 60 -12.21 8.07 -6.08
N SER A 61 -13.27 8.42 -5.34
CA SER A 61 -13.34 9.66 -4.55
C SER A 61 -12.25 9.73 -3.49
N LEU A 62 -12.02 8.62 -2.78
CA LEU A 62 -10.98 8.56 -1.75
C LEU A 62 -9.57 8.67 -2.36
N LEU A 63 -9.35 8.01 -3.50
CA LEU A 63 -8.07 8.09 -4.21
C LEU A 63 -7.78 9.53 -4.66
N GLU A 64 -8.77 10.21 -5.25
CA GLU A 64 -8.65 11.63 -5.63
C GLU A 64 -8.37 12.52 -4.43
N LYS A 65 -9.10 12.32 -3.33
CA LYS A 65 -8.91 13.08 -2.08
C LYS A 65 -7.47 12.95 -1.57
N TYR A 66 -6.89 11.75 -1.56
CA TYR A 66 -5.52 11.58 -1.11
C TYR A 66 -4.50 12.05 -2.14
N ASN A 67 -4.75 11.86 -3.44
CA ASN A 67 -3.90 12.36 -4.51
C ASN A 67 -3.75 13.88 -4.47
N ALA A 68 -4.84 14.62 -4.26
CA ALA A 68 -4.84 16.08 -4.14
C ALA A 68 -4.04 16.61 -2.93
N LYS A 69 -3.78 15.78 -1.91
CA LYS A 69 -2.99 16.17 -0.74
C LYS A 69 -1.50 15.85 -0.93
N GLN A 70 -0.65 16.88 -0.84
CA GLN A 70 0.81 16.68 -0.89
C GLN A 70 1.35 15.98 0.35
N LYS A 71 0.86 16.36 1.55
CA LYS A 71 1.23 15.76 2.83
C LYS A 71 0.03 15.06 3.44
N LEU A 72 0.26 13.85 3.95
CA LEU A 72 -0.72 13.01 4.60
C LEU A 72 -0.37 12.87 6.09
N THR A 73 -1.38 12.75 6.93
CA THR A 73 -1.19 12.26 8.30
C THR A 73 -0.78 10.78 8.28
N LYS A 74 -0.32 10.25 9.41
CA LYS A 74 0.06 8.84 9.52
C LYS A 74 -1.04 7.87 9.04
N ASN A 75 -2.26 8.07 9.52
CA ASN A 75 -3.39 7.23 9.14
C ASN A 75 -3.74 7.38 7.65
N GLU A 76 -3.69 8.59 7.11
CA GLU A 76 -3.96 8.82 5.69
C GLU A 76 -2.87 8.20 4.80
N MET A 77 -1.59 8.27 5.20
CA MET A 77 -0.49 7.61 4.48
C MET A 77 -0.69 6.10 4.48
N LYS A 78 -1.04 5.53 5.63
CA LYS A 78 -1.35 4.10 5.75
C LYS A 78 -2.46 3.72 4.77
N VAL A 79 -3.61 4.40 4.83
CA VAL A 79 -4.74 4.12 3.91
C VAL A 79 -4.32 4.29 2.46
N TYR A 80 -3.58 5.35 2.12
CA TYR A 80 -3.08 5.57 0.77
C TYR A 80 -2.22 4.38 0.29
N LEU A 81 -1.25 3.92 1.07
CA LEU A 81 -0.42 2.76 0.71
C LEU A 81 -1.21 1.46 0.59
N PHE A 82 -2.25 1.27 1.41
CA PHE A 82 -3.18 0.16 1.22
C PHE A 82 -3.95 0.26 -0.10
N MET A 83 -4.38 1.46 -0.49
CA MET A 83 -5.01 1.68 -1.79
C MET A 83 -4.04 1.38 -2.94
N VAL A 84 -2.76 1.78 -2.80
CA VAL A 84 -1.70 1.41 -3.75
C VAL A 84 -1.59 -0.10 -3.86
N HIS A 85 -1.54 -0.81 -2.73
CA HIS A 85 -1.47 -2.26 -2.71
C HIS A 85 -2.62 -2.92 -3.47
N ILE A 86 -3.86 -2.54 -3.16
CA ILE A 86 -5.05 -3.11 -3.81
C ILE A 86 -5.07 -2.80 -5.31
N ALA A 87 -4.70 -1.57 -5.72
CA ALA A 87 -4.66 -1.19 -7.13
C ALA A 87 -3.71 -2.10 -7.93
N TYR A 88 -2.53 -2.38 -7.39
CA TYR A 88 -1.54 -3.25 -8.02
C TYR A 88 -1.94 -4.72 -7.99
N GLN A 89 -2.44 -5.24 -6.86
CA GLN A 89 -2.89 -6.64 -6.74
C GLN A 89 -4.04 -6.97 -7.69
N ARG A 90 -4.92 -6.01 -7.96
CA ARG A 90 -6.08 -6.18 -8.85
C ARG A 90 -5.84 -5.67 -10.28
N ALA A 91 -4.63 -5.20 -10.60
CA ALA A 91 -4.30 -4.59 -11.89
C ALA A 91 -5.31 -3.51 -12.31
N LEU A 92 -5.73 -2.64 -11.37
CA LEU A 92 -6.67 -1.55 -11.64
C LEU A 92 -5.95 -0.43 -12.41
N SER A 93 -5.80 -0.60 -13.73
CA SER A 93 -5.00 0.25 -14.62
C SER A 93 -5.21 1.76 -14.37
N HIS A 94 -6.46 2.22 -14.33
CA HIS A 94 -6.78 3.63 -14.08
C HIS A 94 -6.31 4.14 -12.71
N SER A 95 -6.43 3.31 -11.66
CA SER A 95 -5.94 3.67 -10.33
C SER A 95 -4.41 3.64 -10.28
N ILE A 96 -3.80 2.64 -10.92
CA ILE A 96 -2.34 2.52 -11.04
C ILE A 96 -1.75 3.76 -11.71
N GLU A 97 -2.33 4.20 -12.83
CA GLU A 97 -1.86 5.41 -13.54
C GLU A 97 -1.93 6.65 -12.62
N LYS A 98 -3.08 6.87 -11.97
CA LYS A 98 -3.27 7.98 -11.02
C LYS A 98 -2.31 7.92 -9.83
N ILE A 99 -2.05 6.72 -9.31
CA ILE A 99 -1.09 6.50 -8.23
C ILE A 99 0.32 6.83 -8.72
N SER A 100 0.74 6.26 -9.84
CA SER A 100 2.06 6.45 -10.42
C SER A 100 2.34 7.93 -10.69
N LYS A 101 1.32 8.71 -11.06
CA LYS A 101 1.47 10.16 -11.24
C LYS A 101 1.85 10.90 -9.95
N GLU A 102 1.28 10.52 -8.81
CA GLU A 102 1.38 11.31 -7.56
C GLU A 102 2.31 10.70 -6.50
N ILE A 103 2.63 9.41 -6.59
CA ILE A 103 3.30 8.68 -5.51
C ILE A 103 4.73 9.17 -5.24
N VAL A 104 5.49 9.57 -6.26
CA VAL A 104 6.83 10.16 -6.07
C VAL A 104 6.74 11.48 -5.31
N ARG A 105 5.77 12.33 -5.65
CA ARG A 105 5.56 13.60 -4.92
C ARG A 105 5.21 13.37 -3.46
N LYS A 106 4.39 12.36 -3.16
CA LYS A 106 4.04 11.97 -1.78
C LYS A 106 5.25 11.44 -1.01
N PHE A 107 6.06 10.61 -1.67
CA PHE A 107 7.31 10.13 -1.08
C PHE A 107 8.27 11.28 -0.80
N GLU A 108 8.51 12.19 -1.75
CA GLU A 108 9.42 13.33 -1.56
C GLU A 108 8.95 14.28 -0.45
N ALA A 109 7.64 14.46 -0.30
CA ALA A 109 7.09 15.32 0.74
C ALA A 109 7.31 14.77 2.16
N GLN A 110 7.28 13.45 2.34
CA GLN A 110 7.36 12.78 3.66
C GLN A 110 8.03 11.40 3.60
N PRO A 111 9.33 11.30 3.23
CA PRO A 111 9.96 10.01 2.96
C PRO A 111 10.02 9.11 4.20
N GLY A 112 10.34 9.67 5.37
CA GLY A 112 10.38 8.90 6.61
C GLY A 112 9.02 8.30 6.99
N LEU A 113 7.93 9.05 6.84
CA LEU A 113 6.59 8.55 7.13
C LEU A 113 6.20 7.44 6.15
N PHE A 114 6.39 7.68 4.86
CA PHE A 114 6.12 6.71 3.79
C PHE A 114 6.82 5.37 4.06
N LEU A 115 8.12 5.42 4.35
CA LEU A 115 8.94 4.22 4.60
C LEU A 115 8.59 3.55 5.93
N SER A 116 8.28 4.33 6.98
CA SER A 116 7.91 3.74 8.28
C SER A 116 6.62 2.92 8.20
N GLU A 117 5.64 3.33 7.40
CA GLU A 117 4.40 2.55 7.21
C GLU A 117 4.67 1.24 6.46
N MET A 118 5.55 1.26 5.45
CA MET A 118 5.98 0.03 4.78
C MET A 118 6.80 -0.89 5.68
N LYS A 119 7.62 -0.33 6.59
CA LYS A 119 8.38 -1.12 7.56
C LYS A 119 7.45 -1.85 8.53
N VAL A 120 6.42 -1.16 9.01
CA VAL A 120 5.40 -1.73 9.91
C VAL A 120 4.54 -2.76 9.17
N SER A 121 4.32 -2.57 7.86
CA SER A 121 3.50 -3.44 7.01
C SER A 121 4.26 -3.90 5.76
N PRO A 122 5.21 -4.86 5.87
CA PRO A 122 6.12 -5.21 4.77
C PRO A 122 5.44 -5.72 3.50
N PHE A 123 4.21 -6.24 3.57
CA PHE A 123 3.44 -6.66 2.40
C PHE A 123 3.09 -5.49 1.45
N LEU A 124 3.15 -4.24 1.92
CA LEU A 124 2.96 -3.03 1.11
C LEU A 124 4.17 -2.70 0.23
N LEU A 125 5.36 -3.22 0.58
CA LEU A 125 6.64 -2.87 -0.02
C LEU A 125 6.58 -2.97 -1.55
N GLU A 126 6.18 -4.13 -2.06
CA GLU A 126 6.27 -4.41 -3.49
C GLU A 126 5.35 -3.51 -4.31
N SER A 127 4.11 -3.31 -3.87
CA SER A 127 3.17 -2.43 -4.56
C SER A 127 3.57 -0.96 -4.49
N ALA A 128 4.08 -0.50 -3.35
CA ALA A 128 4.54 0.88 -3.19
C ALA A 128 5.79 1.16 -4.05
N CYS A 129 6.78 0.26 -4.04
CA CYS A 129 7.98 0.39 -4.85
C CYS A 129 7.68 0.23 -6.36
N ASN A 130 6.72 -0.63 -6.74
CA ASN A 130 6.20 -0.68 -8.11
C ASN A 130 5.44 0.60 -8.49
N GLY A 131 4.74 1.23 -7.56
CA GLY A 131 4.17 2.57 -7.72
C GLY A 131 5.22 3.62 -8.09
N LEU A 132 6.31 3.66 -7.32
CA LEU A 132 7.46 4.54 -7.60
C LEU A 132 8.11 4.20 -8.95
N LYS A 133 8.30 2.91 -9.27
CA LYS A 133 8.78 2.45 -10.59
C LYS A 133 7.86 2.94 -11.71
N GLY A 134 6.55 2.76 -11.55
CA GLY A 134 5.52 3.13 -12.50
C GLY A 134 5.53 4.62 -12.81
N HIS A 135 5.83 5.47 -11.82
CA HIS A 135 6.05 6.90 -12.06
C HIS A 135 7.11 7.13 -13.15
N PHE A 136 8.29 6.53 -13.00
CA PHE A 136 9.40 6.75 -13.94
C PHE A 136 9.16 6.10 -15.31
N LEU A 137 8.42 4.99 -15.36
CA LEU A 137 8.07 4.33 -16.62
C LEU A 137 7.02 5.11 -17.43
N THR A 138 6.09 5.79 -16.76
CA THR A 138 4.95 6.44 -17.40
C THR A 138 5.11 7.96 -17.52
N PHE A 139 5.78 8.60 -16.56
CA PHE A 139 5.85 10.06 -16.39
C PHE A 139 7.28 10.58 -16.21
N GLY A 140 8.31 9.75 -16.45
CA GLY A 140 9.72 9.98 -16.11
C GLY A 140 10.43 11.18 -16.76
N GLU A 141 9.69 12.15 -17.30
CA GLU A 141 10.24 13.41 -17.82
C GLU A 141 10.45 14.47 -16.72
N ASP A 142 9.75 14.38 -15.58
CA ASP A 142 9.83 15.39 -14.50
C ASP A 142 10.95 15.13 -13.47
N ILE A 143 11.25 13.85 -13.20
CA ILE A 143 12.26 13.42 -12.22
C ILE A 143 12.99 12.21 -12.80
N ASP A 144 14.30 12.35 -13.02
CA ASP A 144 15.13 11.23 -13.49
C ASP A 144 15.22 10.13 -12.42
N ARG A 145 14.94 8.90 -12.85
CA ARG A 145 14.95 7.69 -11.99
C ARG A 145 16.30 7.49 -11.31
N THR A 146 17.40 7.66 -12.06
CA THR A 146 18.75 7.41 -11.54
C THR A 146 19.09 8.40 -10.44
N SER A 147 18.76 9.66 -10.66
CA SER A 147 18.90 10.76 -9.71
C SER A 147 18.05 10.54 -8.46
N PHE A 148 16.79 10.10 -8.63
CA PHE A 148 15.91 9.75 -7.52
C PHE A 148 16.51 8.63 -6.66
N ILE A 149 16.95 7.54 -7.27
CA ILE A 149 17.54 6.40 -6.55
C ILE A 149 18.80 6.82 -5.83
N THR A 150 19.73 7.50 -6.52
CA THR A 150 20.98 7.97 -5.91
C THR A 150 20.73 8.86 -4.69
N LYS A 151 19.73 9.75 -4.77
CA LYS A 151 19.35 10.66 -3.69
C LYS A 151 18.72 9.92 -2.50
N HIS A 152 17.91 8.90 -2.76
CA HIS A 152 17.02 8.33 -1.75
C HIS A 152 17.40 6.93 -1.26
N GLU A 153 18.28 6.21 -1.95
CA GLU A 153 18.77 4.88 -1.55
C GLU A 153 19.27 4.83 -0.10
N PRO A 154 20.11 5.78 0.38
CA PRO A 154 20.53 5.77 1.79
C PRO A 154 19.36 5.87 2.77
N ILE A 155 18.28 6.56 2.38
CA ILE A 155 17.06 6.72 3.19
C ILE A 155 16.26 5.41 3.18
N PHE A 156 16.08 4.77 2.01
CA PHE A 156 15.44 3.44 1.93
C PHE A 156 16.13 2.43 2.86
N ILE A 157 17.45 2.34 2.78
CA ILE A 157 18.26 1.41 3.57
C ILE A 157 18.17 1.71 5.06
N ARG A 158 18.27 2.98 5.46
CA ARG A 158 18.19 3.38 6.87
C ARG A 158 16.82 3.12 7.48
N GLU A 159 15.74 3.51 6.80
CA GLU A 159 14.41 3.45 7.38
C GLU A 159 13.84 2.03 7.34
N LEU A 160 13.98 1.31 6.22
CA LEU A 160 13.43 -0.05 6.05
C LEU A 160 14.35 -1.15 6.58
N GLY A 161 15.64 -0.87 6.72
CA GLY A 161 16.68 -1.86 6.93
C GLY A 161 17.27 -2.36 5.60
N PRO A 162 18.48 -2.97 5.61
CA PRO A 162 19.22 -3.33 4.40
C PRO A 162 18.43 -4.22 3.44
N ASP A 163 17.79 -5.28 3.94
CA ASP A 163 17.11 -6.27 3.08
C ASP A 163 15.94 -5.65 2.32
N LEU A 164 15.03 -5.00 3.05
CA LEU A 164 13.82 -4.39 2.46
C LEU A 164 14.16 -3.14 1.64
N GLY A 165 15.14 -2.35 2.08
CA GLY A 165 15.62 -1.17 1.35
C GLY A 165 16.24 -1.55 0.01
N ASN A 166 17.16 -2.51 -0.01
CA ASN A 166 17.79 -3.00 -1.25
C ASN A 166 16.77 -3.62 -2.20
N ARG A 167 15.80 -4.37 -1.65
CA ARG A 167 14.70 -4.92 -2.46
C ARG A 167 13.87 -3.81 -3.10
N CYS A 168 13.48 -2.78 -2.35
CA CYS A 168 12.71 -1.66 -2.90
C CYS A 168 13.47 -0.93 -4.00
N VAL A 169 14.75 -0.61 -3.77
CA VAL A 169 15.63 0.03 -4.76
C VAL A 169 15.75 -0.82 -6.03
N SER A 170 15.89 -2.15 -5.87
CA SER A 170 15.95 -3.09 -7.00
C SER A 170 14.65 -3.11 -7.81
N ILE A 171 13.49 -3.07 -7.15
CA ILE A 171 12.18 -2.98 -7.81
C ILE A 171 12.12 -1.69 -8.65
N ILE A 172 12.46 -0.55 -8.05
CA ILE A 172 12.40 0.76 -8.72
C ILE A 172 13.36 0.82 -9.91
N ASN A 173 14.56 0.23 -9.78
CA ASN A 173 15.52 0.13 -10.88
C ASN A 173 15.07 -0.83 -11.99
N GLY A 174 14.17 -1.78 -11.71
CA GLY A 174 13.71 -2.78 -12.67
C GLY A 174 14.63 -4.00 -12.77
N ASN A 175 15.36 -4.32 -11.71
CA ASN A 175 16.32 -5.43 -11.65
C ASN A 175 15.72 -6.72 -11.06
N LEU A 176 14.40 -6.78 -10.91
CA LEU A 176 13.63 -7.89 -10.34
C LEU A 176 12.52 -8.33 -11.30
#